data_AF-A0A1Q6YS32-F1
#
_entry.id   AF-A0A1Q6YS32-F1
#
_cell.length_a   1.000
_cell.length_b   1.000
_cell.length_c   1.000
_cell.angle_alpha   90.00
_cell.angle_beta   90.00
_cell.angle_gamma   90.00
#
_symmetry.space_group_name_H-M   'P 1'
#
loop_
_entity.id
_entity.type
_entity.pdbx_description
1 polymer ?
#
loop_
_entity_poly.entity_id
_entity_poly.type
_entity_poly.pdbx_seq_one_letter_code
_entity_poly.pdbx_strand_id
1 'polypeptide(L)'
;MKNRKEPFEAPKQSPSKLTRRDALTATLGVIGLTAWGVVGGFFSKIAFPQPLVFEFPDKVAAQGIRLVPTPACPDDHEEPTHAFEEGPFYTPNSPLKTNFRLPGHTGRELVVRGRVLDTHCRPIAGAVLDFWQVNEHGVYDNIGYNYRGHQFTQADGSYELLTLLPVPYVFAGLWRAAHIHVKTQGPNTRLLTSQIFFDNDPQGNARAFDFDHALLAKIRTLPDGSAETVYNFVMEAV
;
A
#
# COMPACT_ATOMS: atom_id res chain seq x y z
N MET A 1 -4.48 2.29 -66.97
CA MET A 1 -3.87 0.97 -66.66
C MET A 1 -4.37 0.50 -65.31
N LYS A 2 -4.97 -0.70 -65.28
CA LYS A 2 -5.37 -1.44 -64.07
C LYS A 2 -4.15 -1.65 -63.17
N ASN A 3 -4.31 -1.48 -61.86
CA ASN A 3 -4.07 -2.61 -60.95
C ASN A 3 -4.77 -2.43 -59.61
N ARG A 4 -5.50 -3.49 -59.28
CA ARG A 4 -6.38 -3.76 -58.15
C ARG A 4 -5.54 -4.48 -57.09
N LYS A 5 -5.65 -4.12 -55.81
CA LYS A 5 -5.37 -5.03 -54.68
C LYS A 5 -6.42 -4.81 -53.59
N GLU A 6 -6.92 -5.95 -53.13
CA GLU A 6 -8.11 -6.26 -52.36
C GLU A 6 -8.09 -5.73 -50.90
N PRO A 7 -9.26 -5.60 -50.24
CA PRO A 7 -9.37 -5.14 -48.85
C PRO A 7 -9.00 -6.22 -47.82
N PHE A 8 -8.49 -5.76 -46.68
CA PHE A 8 -8.11 -6.57 -45.53
C PHE A 8 -9.36 -7.00 -44.71
N GLU A 9 -9.64 -8.30 -44.67
CA GLU A 9 -10.74 -8.91 -43.91
C GLU A 9 -10.22 -9.48 -42.59
N ALA A 10 -10.84 -9.09 -41.47
CA ALA A 10 -10.51 -9.56 -40.13
C ALA A 10 -11.13 -10.93 -39.84
N PRO A 11 -10.41 -11.87 -39.20
CA PRO A 11 -11.01 -13.15 -38.81
C PRO A 11 -11.89 -13.04 -37.56
N LYS A 12 -13.12 -13.55 -37.70
CA LYS A 12 -14.21 -13.66 -36.72
C LYS A 12 -13.87 -14.58 -35.54
N GLN A 13 -14.25 -14.16 -34.34
CA GLN A 13 -14.45 -15.04 -33.18
C GLN A 13 -15.75 -15.85 -33.32
N SER A 14 -15.73 -17.12 -32.92
CA SER A 14 -16.91 -17.83 -32.40
C SER A 14 -16.52 -19.02 -31.52
N PRO A 15 -17.38 -19.42 -30.56
CA PRO A 15 -16.97 -20.00 -29.28
C PRO A 15 -17.07 -21.53 -29.25
N SER A 16 -16.24 -22.20 -28.45
CA SER A 16 -16.40 -23.63 -28.15
C SER A 16 -16.58 -23.92 -26.66
N LYS A 17 -17.86 -24.03 -26.30
CA LYS A 17 -18.53 -25.04 -25.45
C LYS A 17 -17.93 -25.38 -24.08
N LEU A 18 -18.65 -24.90 -23.04
CA LEU A 18 -18.79 -25.54 -21.74
C LEU A 18 -19.37 -26.96 -21.89
N THR A 19 -18.79 -27.95 -21.20
CA THR A 19 -19.46 -29.22 -20.91
C THR A 19 -19.25 -29.62 -19.45
N ARG A 20 -20.38 -29.95 -18.79
CA ARG A 20 -20.53 -30.49 -17.44
C ARG A 20 -19.99 -31.93 -17.33
N ARG A 21 -19.58 -32.32 -16.10
CA ARG A 21 -19.08 -33.63 -15.59
C ARG A 21 -17.62 -33.43 -15.15
N ASP A 22 -17.27 -33.31 -13.88
CA ASP A 22 -17.52 -34.30 -12.82
C ASP A 22 -17.91 -33.64 -11.48
N ALA A 23 -19.13 -33.95 -11.04
CA ALA A 23 -19.54 -33.84 -9.65
C ALA A 23 -19.61 -35.26 -9.12
N LEU A 24 -18.85 -35.58 -8.08
CA LEU A 24 -19.01 -36.81 -7.32
C LEU A 24 -19.35 -36.46 -5.86
N THR A 25 -20.64 -36.64 -5.62
CA THR A 25 -21.35 -36.66 -4.35
C THR A 25 -20.85 -37.83 -3.50
N ALA A 26 -20.43 -37.58 -2.25
CA ALA A 26 -20.26 -38.63 -1.25
C ALA A 26 -21.42 -38.54 -0.24
N THR A 27 -22.30 -39.53 -0.29
CA THR A 27 -23.49 -39.71 0.53
C THR A 27 -23.15 -40.12 1.97
N LEU A 28 -23.93 -39.56 2.90
CA LEU A 28 -24.03 -39.92 4.31
C LEU A 28 -24.33 -41.41 4.51
N GLY A 29 -23.58 -42.07 5.38
CA GLY A 29 -23.90 -43.38 5.95
C GLY A 29 -24.04 -43.25 7.47
N VAL A 30 -25.26 -43.41 7.98
CA VAL A 30 -25.59 -43.55 9.40
C VAL A 30 -25.74 -45.05 9.68
N ILE A 31 -24.93 -45.59 10.59
CA ILE A 31 -25.23 -46.83 11.33
C ILE A 31 -24.95 -46.56 12.79
N GLY A 32 -25.96 -46.81 13.63
CA GLY A 32 -25.89 -46.65 15.07
C GLY A 32 -25.58 -47.95 15.83
N LEU A 33 -25.11 -47.71 17.06
CA LEU A 33 -25.23 -48.49 18.31
C LEU A 33 -24.12 -49.46 18.75
N THR A 34 -23.51 -49.02 19.87
CA THR A 34 -23.03 -49.71 21.09
C THR A 34 -21.75 -50.52 21.08
N ALA A 35 -20.73 -50.03 21.81
CA ALA A 35 -20.19 -50.67 23.02
C ALA A 35 -19.08 -49.80 23.66
N TRP A 36 -19.04 -49.79 25.00
CA TRP A 36 -18.03 -49.12 25.82
C TRP A 36 -16.61 -49.68 25.59
N GLY A 37 -15.60 -48.80 25.56
CA GLY A 37 -14.20 -49.22 25.55
C GLY A 37 -13.25 -48.03 25.45
N VAL A 38 -12.68 -47.64 26.58
CA VAL A 38 -11.67 -46.59 26.74
C VAL A 38 -10.39 -46.98 25.99
N VAL A 39 -9.99 -46.26 24.92
CA VAL A 39 -8.58 -46.09 24.52
C VAL A 39 -8.37 -44.78 23.74
N GLY A 40 -7.59 -43.86 24.32
CA GLY A 40 -6.65 -42.96 23.64
C GLY A 40 -7.13 -42.12 22.45
N GLY A 41 -7.65 -40.92 22.73
CA GLY A 41 -7.81 -39.90 21.70
C GLY A 41 -6.47 -39.38 21.19
N PHE A 42 -6.06 -39.81 20.00
CA PHE A 42 -5.09 -39.09 19.18
C PHE A 42 -5.83 -37.95 18.47
N PHE A 43 -5.98 -36.82 19.15
CA PHE A 43 -6.25 -35.56 18.46
C PHE A 43 -4.96 -35.13 17.78
N SER A 44 -4.89 -35.32 16.46
CA SER A 44 -3.85 -34.71 15.63
C SER A 44 -3.99 -33.20 15.78
N LYS A 45 -3.10 -32.60 16.58
CA LYS A 45 -2.99 -31.15 16.70
C LYS A 45 -2.49 -30.63 15.37
N ILE A 46 -3.40 -30.23 14.50
CA ILE A 46 -3.07 -29.34 13.38
C ILE A 46 -2.67 -28.02 14.04
N ALA A 47 -1.36 -27.84 14.20
CA ALA A 47 -0.78 -26.60 14.67
C ALA A 47 -0.94 -25.57 13.54
N PHE A 48 -1.96 -24.74 13.64
CA PHE A 48 -2.03 -23.52 12.84
C PHE A 48 -0.81 -22.66 13.23
N PRO A 49 -0.05 -22.12 12.25
CA PRO A 49 1.00 -21.16 12.57
C PRO A 49 0.35 -19.98 13.29
N GLN A 50 0.89 -19.65 14.46
CA GLN A 50 0.46 -18.48 15.23
C GLN A 50 0.56 -17.25 14.31
N PRO A 51 -0.44 -16.33 14.32
CA PRO A 51 -0.25 -15.05 13.66
C PRO A 51 0.99 -14.38 14.28
N LEU A 52 1.87 -13.84 13.44
CA LEU A 52 2.95 -12.97 13.87
C LEU A 52 2.32 -11.71 14.49
N VAL A 53 2.08 -11.77 15.79
CA VAL A 53 1.75 -10.60 16.59
C VAL A 53 3.08 -9.88 16.83
N PHE A 54 3.31 -8.79 16.10
CA PHE A 54 4.32 -7.83 16.52
C PHE A 54 3.79 -7.13 17.77
N GLU A 55 4.29 -7.53 18.91
CA GLU A 55 4.06 -6.84 20.17
C GLU A 55 4.83 -5.52 20.09
N PHE A 56 4.11 -4.42 19.88
CA PHE A 56 4.70 -3.10 20.05
C PHE A 56 5.06 -2.98 21.53
N PRO A 57 6.34 -2.72 21.88
CA PRO A 57 6.70 -2.53 23.27
C PRO A 57 5.99 -1.29 23.81
N ASP A 58 4.89 -1.53 24.53
CA ASP A 58 4.31 -0.56 25.43
C ASP A 58 5.39 -0.23 26.46
N LYS A 59 5.95 0.98 26.35
CA LYS A 59 7.03 1.58 27.15
C LYS A 59 8.42 1.46 26.56
N VAL A 60 8.64 2.21 25.48
CA VAL A 60 9.85 3.03 25.41
C VAL A 60 9.51 4.38 26.03
N ALA A 61 10.23 4.72 27.11
CA ALA A 61 10.13 6.01 27.77
C ALA A 61 10.34 7.14 26.75
N ALA A 62 9.38 8.06 26.70
CA ALA A 62 9.43 9.25 25.88
C ALA A 62 10.63 10.12 26.24
N GLN A 63 11.68 10.08 25.42
CA GLN A 63 12.63 11.18 25.27
C GLN A 63 12.81 11.45 23.78
N GLY A 64 11.95 12.33 23.27
CA GLY A 64 11.94 12.77 21.88
C GLY A 64 10.61 13.43 21.58
N ILE A 65 10.64 14.48 20.76
CA ILE A 65 9.42 15.08 20.20
C ILE A 65 8.65 13.96 19.49
N ARG A 66 7.40 13.73 19.92
CA ARG A 66 6.49 12.81 19.24
C ARG A 66 6.17 13.43 17.88
N LEU A 67 6.39 12.69 16.79
CA LEU A 67 5.96 13.13 15.47
C LEU A 67 4.43 13.28 15.49
N VAL A 68 3.97 14.48 15.14
CA VAL A 68 2.56 14.74 14.88
C VAL A 68 2.27 14.25 13.47
N PRO A 69 1.26 13.39 13.27
CA PRO A 69 0.88 12.94 11.93
C PRO A 69 0.48 14.12 11.04
N THR A 70 0.77 14.02 9.73
CA THR A 70 0.15 14.88 8.72
C THR A 70 -0.92 14.08 7.96
N PRO A 71 -2.18 14.52 7.92
CA PRO A 71 -2.82 15.42 8.88
C PRO A 71 -2.99 14.75 10.26
N ALA A 72 -3.16 15.54 11.31
CA ALA A 72 -3.23 15.04 12.68
C ALA A 72 -4.58 14.37 13.01
N CYS A 73 -5.67 14.82 12.36
CA CYS A 73 -7.05 14.38 12.59
C CYS A 73 -7.49 14.38 14.07
N PRO A 74 -7.41 15.52 14.79
CA PRO A 74 -7.85 15.62 16.19
C PRO A 74 -9.37 15.65 16.39
N ASP A 75 -10.14 16.17 15.44
CA ASP A 75 -11.53 16.59 15.66
C ASP A 75 -12.51 15.95 14.65
N ASP A 76 -13.81 16.01 14.94
CA ASP A 76 -14.84 15.67 13.97
C ASP A 76 -14.93 16.77 12.89
N HIS A 77 -14.99 16.40 11.60
CA HIS A 77 -15.03 17.27 10.40
C HIS A 77 -13.67 17.65 9.79
N GLU A 78 -12.77 16.69 9.66
CA GLU A 78 -11.51 16.90 8.94
C GLU A 78 -11.71 16.94 7.42
N GLU A 79 -10.95 17.81 6.77
CA GLU A 79 -10.87 17.82 5.31
C GLU A 79 -10.18 16.53 4.83
N PRO A 80 -10.71 15.88 3.77
CA PRO A 80 -10.03 14.76 3.15
C PRO A 80 -8.60 15.13 2.76
N THR A 81 -7.68 14.18 2.86
CA THR A 81 -6.30 14.39 2.41
C THR A 81 -6.33 14.87 0.96
N HIS A 82 -5.56 15.94 0.67
CA HIS A 82 -5.54 16.54 -0.65
C HIS A 82 -5.26 15.49 -1.72
N ALA A 83 -6.12 15.46 -2.74
CA ALA A 83 -5.84 14.70 -3.94
C ALA A 83 -4.68 15.37 -4.69
N PHE A 84 -3.83 14.55 -5.30
CA PHE A 84 -2.70 15.04 -6.07
C PHE A 84 -2.50 14.20 -7.32
N GLU A 85 -1.74 14.72 -8.28
CA GLU A 85 -1.53 14.09 -9.58
C GLU A 85 -0.94 12.67 -9.44
N GLU A 86 -1.49 11.73 -10.20
CA GLU A 86 -0.95 10.37 -10.32
C GLU A 86 0.45 10.38 -10.96
N GLY A 87 0.67 11.31 -11.88
CA GLY A 87 1.85 11.31 -12.75
C GLY A 87 1.84 10.13 -13.74
N PRO A 88 2.85 10.04 -14.62
CA PRO A 88 2.87 9.06 -15.71
C PRO A 88 3.44 7.70 -15.31
N PHE A 89 3.86 7.53 -14.04
CA PHE A 89 4.68 6.40 -13.61
C PHE A 89 3.93 5.38 -12.76
N TYR A 90 2.60 5.45 -12.66
CA TYR A 90 1.83 4.42 -11.98
C TYR A 90 1.85 3.10 -12.78
N THR A 91 1.89 1.97 -12.06
CA THR A 91 1.86 0.62 -12.66
C THR A 91 0.84 -0.23 -11.88
N PRO A 92 -0.26 -0.68 -12.50
CA PRO A 92 -1.31 -1.43 -11.82
C PRO A 92 -0.86 -2.86 -11.52
N ASN A 93 -1.60 -3.58 -10.68
CA ASN A 93 -1.32 -4.96 -10.24
C ASN A 93 0.00 -5.09 -9.47
N SER A 94 0.31 -4.09 -8.65
CA SER A 94 1.47 -4.13 -7.75
C SER A 94 1.40 -5.35 -6.82
N PRO A 95 2.54 -5.89 -6.35
CA PRO A 95 2.55 -7.03 -5.43
C PRO A 95 2.16 -6.61 -4.01
N LEU A 96 1.55 -7.54 -3.26
CA LEU A 96 1.28 -7.37 -1.83
C LEU A 96 2.60 -7.41 -1.04
N LYS A 97 3.09 -6.25 -0.58
CA LYS A 97 4.27 -6.13 0.27
C LYS A 97 4.35 -4.79 0.99
N THR A 98 5.02 -4.79 2.14
CA THR A 98 5.22 -3.61 2.99
C THR A 98 6.69 -3.15 3.05
N ASN A 99 7.61 -3.90 2.45
CA ASN A 99 9.03 -3.59 2.44
C ASN A 99 9.56 -3.42 1.01
N PHE A 100 10.02 -2.21 0.72
CA PHE A 100 10.55 -1.78 -0.58
C PHE A 100 12.07 -1.70 -0.59
N ARG A 101 12.74 -1.96 0.54
CA ARG A 101 14.20 -1.98 0.62
C ARG A 101 14.75 -3.15 -0.20
N LEU A 102 15.67 -2.86 -1.10
CA LEU A 102 16.31 -3.85 -1.96
C LEU A 102 17.73 -4.15 -1.48
N PRO A 103 18.22 -5.39 -1.61
CA PRO A 103 19.60 -5.71 -1.26
C PRO A 103 20.60 -4.78 -1.98
N GLY A 104 21.51 -4.19 -1.22
CA GLY A 104 22.56 -3.31 -1.77
C GLY A 104 22.12 -1.87 -2.08
N HIS A 105 20.93 -1.43 -1.66
CA HIS A 105 20.56 -0.02 -1.78
C HIS A 105 21.55 0.90 -1.05
N THR A 106 21.66 2.13 -1.54
CA THR A 106 22.51 3.18 -0.92
C THR A 106 21.70 4.36 -0.39
N GLY A 107 20.37 4.35 -0.60
CA GLY A 107 19.48 5.36 -0.05
C GLY A 107 19.34 5.29 1.46
N ARG A 108 18.94 6.42 2.05
CA ARG A 108 18.63 6.52 3.48
C ARG A 108 17.33 5.78 3.78
N GLU A 109 17.35 4.84 4.71
CA GLU A 109 16.15 4.11 5.10
C GLU A 109 15.09 5.04 5.72
N LEU A 110 13.82 4.76 5.41
CA LEU A 110 12.65 5.46 5.89
C LEU A 110 11.58 4.46 6.34
N VAL A 111 11.03 4.68 7.53
CA VAL A 111 9.81 4.02 8.00
C VAL A 111 8.66 5.03 7.95
N VAL A 112 7.63 4.74 7.15
CA VAL A 112 6.38 5.51 7.11
C VAL A 112 5.32 4.76 7.89
N ARG A 113 4.72 5.41 8.89
CA ARG A 113 3.63 4.85 9.70
C ARG A 113 2.43 5.77 9.65
N GLY A 114 1.25 5.24 9.89
CA GLY A 114 0.08 6.07 10.15
C GLY A 114 -1.20 5.27 10.06
N ARG A 115 -2.30 5.99 9.85
CA ARG A 115 -3.63 5.40 9.74
C ARG A 115 -4.37 5.90 8.51
N VAL A 116 -5.24 5.06 7.99
CA VAL A 116 -6.34 5.50 7.11
C VAL A 116 -7.56 5.72 7.98
N LEU A 117 -8.11 6.93 7.89
CA LEU A 117 -9.20 7.45 8.71
C LEU A 117 -10.32 7.96 7.80
N ASP A 118 -11.54 8.05 8.31
CA ASP A 118 -12.60 8.86 7.68
C ASP A 118 -12.55 10.32 8.16
N THR A 119 -13.43 11.17 7.62
CA THR A 119 -13.53 12.60 7.98
C THR A 119 -14.03 12.87 9.41
N HIS A 120 -14.38 11.81 10.17
CA HIS A 120 -14.68 11.87 11.62
C HIS A 120 -13.54 11.22 12.42
N CYS A 121 -12.35 11.10 11.82
CA CYS A 121 -11.15 10.52 12.41
C CYS A 121 -11.31 9.09 12.92
N ARG A 122 -12.29 8.34 12.39
CA ARG A 122 -12.49 6.93 12.72
C ARG A 122 -11.62 6.07 11.81
N PRO A 123 -10.97 5.02 12.35
CA PRO A 123 -10.10 4.16 11.56
C PRO A 123 -10.87 3.35 10.52
N ILE A 124 -10.28 3.26 9.32
CA ILE A 124 -10.81 2.46 8.22
C ILE A 124 -9.98 1.18 8.09
N ALA A 125 -10.54 0.07 8.51
CA ALA A 125 -9.94 -1.25 8.38
C ALA A 125 -10.04 -1.79 6.95
N GLY A 126 -9.01 -2.51 6.49
CA GLY A 126 -8.99 -3.12 5.17
C GLY A 126 -8.92 -2.13 3.99
N ALA A 127 -8.53 -0.89 4.24
CA ALA A 127 -8.23 0.06 3.16
C ALA A 127 -6.95 -0.37 2.45
N VAL A 128 -6.98 -0.39 1.12
CA VAL A 128 -5.79 -0.63 0.30
C VAL A 128 -4.94 0.64 0.29
N LEU A 129 -3.63 0.50 0.43
CA LEU A 129 -2.65 1.54 0.09
C LEU A 129 -1.67 0.97 -0.93
N ASP A 130 -1.68 1.50 -2.15
CA ASP A 130 -0.77 1.15 -3.23
C ASP A 130 0.26 2.27 -3.42
N PHE A 131 1.51 1.99 -3.07
CA PHE A 131 2.60 2.96 -3.05
C PHE A 131 3.55 2.76 -4.22
N TRP A 132 4.07 3.87 -4.75
CA TRP A 132 5.20 3.86 -5.68
C TRP A 132 6.08 5.08 -5.50
N GLN A 133 7.38 4.91 -5.74
CA GLN A 133 8.35 5.99 -5.66
C GLN A 133 9.56 5.73 -6.58
N VAL A 134 10.42 6.73 -6.68
CA VAL A 134 11.77 6.60 -7.25
C VAL A 134 12.71 5.84 -6.31
N ASN A 135 13.78 5.29 -6.88
CA ASN A 135 14.95 4.83 -6.14
C ASN A 135 15.80 6.01 -5.61
N GLU A 136 16.91 5.71 -4.96
CA GLU A 136 17.87 6.69 -4.42
C GLU A 136 18.56 7.57 -5.48
N HIS A 137 18.39 7.27 -6.77
CA HIS A 137 18.93 8.02 -7.89
C HIS A 137 17.85 8.80 -8.66
N GLY A 138 16.61 8.85 -8.16
CA GLY A 138 15.53 9.59 -8.80
C GLY A 138 14.92 8.87 -10.01
N VAL A 139 15.05 7.54 -10.09
CA VAL A 139 14.55 6.74 -11.21
C VAL A 139 13.44 5.79 -10.76
N TYR A 140 12.32 5.78 -11.47
CA TYR A 140 11.27 4.77 -11.28
C TYR A 140 11.64 3.46 -11.98
N ASP A 141 11.30 2.35 -11.35
CA ASP A 141 11.23 1.07 -12.05
C ASP A 141 9.93 1.01 -12.86
N ASN A 142 10.01 1.07 -14.19
CA ASN A 142 8.84 0.97 -15.08
C ASN A 142 8.76 -0.39 -15.79
N ILE A 143 9.59 -1.36 -15.37
CA ILE A 143 9.65 -2.70 -15.96
C ILE A 143 9.18 -3.74 -14.94
N GLY A 144 9.53 -3.56 -13.66
CA GLY A 144 9.14 -4.40 -12.55
C GLY A 144 8.38 -3.64 -11.46
N TYR A 145 8.56 -4.11 -10.22
CA TYR A 145 7.92 -3.56 -9.03
C TYR A 145 8.92 -3.20 -7.92
N ASN A 146 10.16 -2.85 -8.29
CA ASN A 146 11.09 -2.26 -7.34
C ASN A 146 10.53 -0.93 -6.85
N TYR A 147 10.56 -0.73 -5.52
CA TYR A 147 10.00 0.47 -4.87
C TYR A 147 8.50 0.71 -5.15
N ARG A 148 7.73 -0.38 -5.40
CA ARG A 148 6.29 -0.37 -5.65
C ARG A 148 5.59 -1.53 -4.98
N GLY A 149 4.36 -1.36 -4.50
CA GLY A 149 3.61 -2.44 -3.86
C GLY A 149 2.40 -1.92 -3.10
N HIS A 150 1.48 -2.81 -2.81
CA HIS A 150 0.31 -2.48 -2.01
C HIS A 150 0.27 -3.26 -0.70
N GLN A 151 -0.51 -2.75 0.23
CA GLN A 151 -0.85 -3.36 1.50
C GLN A 151 -2.27 -2.98 1.91
N PHE A 152 -2.77 -3.59 2.98
CA PHE A 152 -4.07 -3.26 3.56
C PHE A 152 -3.89 -2.77 4.99
N THR A 153 -4.73 -1.84 5.42
CA THR A 153 -4.74 -1.41 6.82
C THR A 153 -5.20 -2.51 7.75
N GLN A 154 -4.68 -2.48 8.98
CA GLN A 154 -5.11 -3.33 10.07
C GLN A 154 -6.50 -2.91 10.61
N ALA A 155 -7.01 -3.65 11.60
CA ALA A 155 -8.31 -3.38 12.22
C ALA A 155 -8.42 -1.99 12.85
N ASP A 156 -7.31 -1.42 13.33
CA ASP A 156 -7.24 -0.05 13.87
C ASP A 156 -6.91 1.01 12.80
N GLY A 157 -7.02 0.65 11.52
CA GLY A 157 -6.71 1.51 10.39
C GLY A 157 -5.23 1.74 10.14
N SER A 158 -4.34 1.11 10.93
CA SER A 158 -2.89 1.36 10.82
C SER A 158 -2.23 0.69 9.62
N TYR A 159 -1.14 1.29 9.15
CA TYR A 159 -0.24 0.74 8.13
C TYR A 159 1.24 1.05 8.46
N GLU A 160 2.15 0.28 7.86
CA GLU A 160 3.59 0.51 7.93
C GLU A 160 4.23 0.25 6.57
N LEU A 161 5.05 1.18 6.09
CA LEU A 161 5.86 1.02 4.89
C LEU A 161 7.34 1.19 5.26
N LEU A 162 8.12 0.17 4.91
CA LEU A 162 9.57 0.15 5.03
C LEU A 162 10.16 0.47 3.65
N THR A 163 10.83 1.61 3.51
CA THR A 163 11.32 2.08 2.20
C THR A 163 12.60 2.89 2.35
N LEU A 164 12.98 3.61 1.30
CA LEU A 164 14.04 4.63 1.31
C LEU A 164 13.39 6.00 1.23
N LEU A 165 13.97 6.97 1.93
CA LEU A 165 13.62 8.38 1.79
C LEU A 165 13.82 8.79 0.32
N PRO A 166 12.76 9.20 -0.40
CA PRO A 166 12.89 9.57 -1.80
C PRO A 166 13.83 10.76 -2.00
N VAL A 167 14.33 10.89 -3.22
CA VAL A 167 15.15 12.02 -3.65
C VAL A 167 14.37 12.88 -4.66
N PRO A 168 14.63 14.19 -4.75
CA PRO A 168 14.09 15.02 -5.82
C PRO A 168 14.65 14.56 -7.16
N TYR A 169 13.88 14.77 -8.24
CA TYR A 169 14.29 14.35 -9.58
C TYR A 169 13.74 15.29 -10.65
N VAL A 170 14.23 15.18 -11.89
CA VAL A 170 13.79 16.02 -13.01
C VAL A 170 12.84 15.25 -13.92
N PHE A 171 11.69 15.86 -14.22
CA PHE A 171 10.73 15.36 -15.20
C PHE A 171 10.42 16.47 -16.20
N ALA A 172 10.55 16.17 -17.51
CA ALA A 172 10.33 17.14 -18.59
C ALA A 172 11.08 18.48 -18.42
N GLY A 173 12.29 18.43 -17.84
CA GLY A 173 13.13 19.62 -17.60
C GLY A 173 12.76 20.43 -16.35
N LEU A 174 11.78 20.00 -15.57
CA LEU A 174 11.35 20.64 -14.34
C LEU A 174 11.68 19.77 -13.12
N TRP A 175 12.03 20.41 -12.01
CA TRP A 175 12.29 19.71 -10.75
C TRP A 175 10.99 19.25 -10.10
N ARG A 176 10.96 18.01 -9.65
CA ARG A 176 9.95 17.48 -8.74
C ARG A 176 10.52 17.35 -7.33
N ALA A 177 9.71 17.66 -6.32
CA ALA A 177 10.08 17.49 -4.92
C ALA A 177 10.31 16.01 -4.59
N ALA A 178 10.99 15.68 -3.51
CA ALA A 178 11.06 14.29 -3.04
C ALA A 178 9.68 13.85 -2.54
N HIS A 179 9.13 12.75 -3.08
CA HIS A 179 7.81 12.28 -2.70
C HIS A 179 7.62 10.77 -2.83
N ILE A 180 6.64 10.25 -2.09
CA ILE A 180 6.06 8.92 -2.26
C ILE A 180 4.65 9.10 -2.80
N HIS A 181 4.31 8.41 -3.88
CA HIS A 181 2.93 8.40 -4.36
C HIS A 181 2.11 7.33 -3.66
N VAL A 182 0.80 7.56 -3.58
CA VAL A 182 -0.17 6.61 -3.05
C VAL A 182 -1.47 6.63 -3.84
N LYS A 183 -2.06 5.45 -4.00
CA LYS A 183 -3.49 5.28 -4.26
C LYS A 183 -4.08 4.54 -3.08
N THR A 184 -5.13 5.10 -2.48
CA THR A 184 -5.80 4.50 -1.34
C THR A 184 -7.31 4.47 -1.50
N GLN A 185 -7.90 3.37 -1.06
CA GLN A 185 -9.35 3.17 -1.09
C GLN A 185 -9.76 2.24 0.06
N GLY A 186 -10.72 2.69 0.86
CA GLY A 186 -11.36 1.90 1.90
C GLY A 186 -12.70 1.31 1.48
N PRO A 187 -13.28 0.42 2.30
CA PRO A 187 -14.68 0.07 2.19
C PRO A 187 -15.55 1.34 2.23
N ASN A 188 -16.40 1.53 1.22
CA ASN A 188 -17.30 2.69 1.09
C ASN A 188 -16.59 4.07 1.09
N THR A 189 -15.37 4.17 0.59
CA THR A 189 -14.70 5.46 0.36
C THR A 189 -14.45 5.73 -1.13
N ARG A 190 -14.31 7.01 -1.47
CA ARG A 190 -13.79 7.40 -2.78
C ARG A 190 -12.34 6.93 -2.93
N LEU A 191 -11.92 6.68 -4.17
CA LEU A 191 -10.51 6.47 -4.49
C LEU A 191 -9.75 7.79 -4.30
N LEU A 192 -8.73 7.79 -3.47
CA LEU A 192 -7.80 8.90 -3.32
C LEU A 192 -6.50 8.56 -4.05
N THR A 193 -6.06 9.46 -4.94
CA THR A 193 -4.69 9.48 -5.45
C THR A 193 -4.01 10.70 -4.85
N SER A 194 -2.86 10.52 -4.22
CA SER A 194 -2.15 11.58 -3.51
C SER A 194 -0.65 11.31 -3.48
N GLN A 195 0.09 12.19 -2.82
CA GLN A 195 1.53 12.10 -2.60
C GLN A 195 1.87 12.46 -1.15
N ILE A 196 3.02 12.01 -0.67
CA ILE A 196 3.62 12.42 0.60
C ILE A 196 4.90 13.17 0.27
N PHE A 197 5.02 14.43 0.68
CA PHE A 197 6.27 15.20 0.62
C PHE A 197 6.97 15.20 1.97
N PHE A 198 8.24 15.63 1.99
CA PHE A 198 9.07 15.55 3.18
C PHE A 198 9.78 16.87 3.48
N ASP A 199 9.96 17.20 4.75
CA ASP A 199 10.51 18.47 5.20
C ASP A 199 12.05 18.53 5.29
N ASN A 200 12.73 17.49 4.81
CA ASN A 200 14.19 17.37 4.86
C ASN A 200 14.93 18.15 3.75
N ASP A 201 14.24 18.60 2.70
CA ASP A 201 14.81 19.46 1.64
C ASP A 201 13.91 20.67 1.35
N PRO A 202 13.86 21.69 2.23
CA PRO A 202 13.02 22.88 2.01
C PRO A 202 13.34 23.63 0.72
N GLN A 203 14.62 23.67 0.31
CA GLN A 203 15.03 24.32 -0.94
C GLN A 203 14.58 23.50 -2.15
N GLY A 204 14.66 22.18 -2.07
CA GLY A 204 14.12 21.25 -3.05
C GLY A 204 12.62 21.38 -3.25
N ASN A 205 11.89 21.50 -2.15
CA ASN A 205 10.45 21.72 -2.18
C ASN A 205 10.10 23.08 -2.82
N ALA A 206 10.85 24.14 -2.48
CA ALA A 206 10.62 25.47 -3.04
C ALA A 206 10.95 25.60 -4.54
N ARG A 207 11.88 24.79 -5.07
CA ARG A 207 12.21 24.78 -6.51
C ARG A 207 11.30 23.87 -7.34
N ALA A 208 10.57 22.98 -6.70
CA ALA A 208 9.75 21.99 -7.38
C ALA A 208 8.47 22.63 -7.93
N PHE A 209 8.05 22.23 -9.13
CA PHE A 209 6.82 22.77 -9.72
C PHE A 209 5.55 22.17 -9.11
N ASP A 210 5.67 21.06 -8.40
CA ASP A 210 4.60 20.15 -7.99
C ASP A 210 4.58 19.89 -6.48
N PHE A 211 4.84 20.91 -5.68
CA PHE A 211 4.89 20.79 -4.23
C PHE A 211 3.58 21.27 -3.58
N ASP A 212 3.01 20.46 -2.66
CA ASP A 212 1.88 20.85 -1.82
C ASP A 212 2.26 20.83 -0.33
N HIS A 213 2.11 21.98 0.32
CA HIS A 213 2.37 22.14 1.75
C HIS A 213 1.44 21.30 2.64
N ALA A 214 0.20 21.04 2.21
CA ALA A 214 -0.75 20.23 2.98
C ALA A 214 -0.36 18.75 3.04
N LEU A 215 0.46 18.30 2.09
CA LEU A 215 0.95 16.93 1.96
C LEU A 215 2.35 16.75 2.57
N LEU A 216 2.85 17.75 3.32
CA LEU A 216 4.20 17.76 3.90
C LEU A 216 4.27 16.97 5.22
N ALA A 217 5.00 15.87 5.19
CA ALA A 217 5.29 15.05 6.36
C ALA A 217 6.56 15.53 7.10
N LYS A 218 6.52 15.44 8.44
CA LYS A 218 7.68 15.69 9.31
C LYS A 218 8.54 14.44 9.44
N ILE A 219 9.84 14.58 9.20
CA ILE A 219 10.79 13.49 9.41
C ILE A 219 11.52 13.63 10.75
N ARG A 220 11.67 12.51 11.45
CA ARG A 220 12.62 12.37 12.56
C ARG A 220 13.78 11.47 12.15
N THR A 221 15.00 11.97 12.35
CA THR A 221 16.23 11.17 12.20
C THR A 221 16.42 10.27 13.42
N LEU A 222 16.70 8.99 13.18
CA LEU A 222 16.97 8.00 14.22
C LEU A 222 18.48 7.89 14.50
N PRO A 223 18.89 7.33 15.66
CA PRO A 223 20.30 7.24 16.05
C PRO A 223 21.21 6.47 15.07
N ASP A 224 20.63 5.55 14.30
CA ASP A 224 21.33 4.77 13.26
C ASP A 224 21.45 5.51 11.91
N GLY A 225 20.96 6.75 11.84
CA GLY A 225 20.95 7.57 10.63
C GLY A 225 19.73 7.36 9.73
N SER A 226 18.88 6.36 10.02
CA SER A 226 17.61 6.17 9.32
C SER A 226 16.62 7.30 9.64
N ALA A 227 15.46 7.26 9.00
CA ALA A 227 14.39 8.21 9.16
C ALA A 227 13.08 7.49 9.51
N GLU A 228 12.22 8.20 10.24
CA GLU A 228 10.82 7.83 10.37
C GLU A 228 9.92 9.05 10.15
N THR A 229 8.69 8.76 9.72
CA THR A 229 7.64 9.75 9.56
C THR A 229 6.30 9.14 9.97
N VAL A 230 5.36 10.00 10.37
CA VAL A 230 3.97 9.61 10.64
C VAL A 230 3.04 10.39 9.70
N TYR A 231 2.23 9.67 8.92
CA TYR A 231 1.35 10.25 7.90
C TYR A 231 0.00 9.54 7.88
N ASN A 232 -1.08 10.27 8.09
CA ASN A 232 -2.43 9.72 7.99
C ASN A 232 -3.02 9.98 6.61
N PHE A 233 -4.00 9.18 6.22
CA PHE A 233 -4.87 9.46 5.08
C PHE A 233 -6.30 9.62 5.59
N VAL A 234 -6.89 10.79 5.36
CA VAL A 234 -8.30 11.07 5.68
C VAL A 234 -9.11 10.91 4.40
N MET A 235 -10.09 10.01 4.44
CA MET A 235 -10.83 9.54 3.28
C MET A 235 -12.27 10.06 3.30
N GLU A 236 -12.74 10.52 2.14
CA GLU A 236 -14.14 10.86 1.93
C GLU A 236 -15.00 9.60 1.76
N ALA A 237 -16.10 9.52 2.51
CA ALA A 237 -17.10 8.47 2.35
C ALA A 237 -17.91 8.63 1.04
N VAL A 238 -18.44 7.52 0.52
CA VAL A 238 -19.33 7.47 -0.66
C VAL A 238 -20.80 7.42 -0.24
#